data_AF-A0A7Z9IY87-F1
#
_entry.id   AF-A0A7Z9IY87-F1
#
_cell.length_a   1.000
_cell.length_b   1.000
_cell.length_c   1.000
_cell.angle_alpha   90.00
_cell.angle_beta   90.00
_cell.angle_gamma   90.00
#
_symmetry.space_group_name_H-M   'P 1'
#
loop_
_entity.id
_entity.type
_entity.pdbx_description
1 polymer ?
#
loop_
_entity_poly.entity_id
_entity_poly.type
_entity_poly.pdbx_seq_one_letter_code
_entity_poly.pdbx_strand_id
1 'polypeptide(L)'
;MMIQTAPQGEKRFVSTMVEHLDLCYQFALAFGNDEFERPEPYEEFVYTVNNHDRGWDTFDANPVLDEKSGFPCGLGSGPVSNV
;
A
#
# COMPACT_ATOMS: atom_id res chain seq x y z
N MET A 1 -0.28 -4.39 4.39
CA MET A 1 -0.45 -4.84 3.00
C MET A 1 -1.79 -4.37 2.46
N MET A 2 -1.84 -4.06 1.17
CA MET A 2 -3.06 -3.83 0.42
C MET A 2 -3.40 -5.07 -0.40
N ILE A 3 -4.68 -5.42 -0.44
CA ILE A 3 -5.17 -6.61 -1.15
C ILE A 3 -6.25 -6.16 -2.11
N GLN A 4 -6.02 -6.39 -3.41
CA GLN A 4 -7.03 -6.14 -4.42
C GLN A 4 -8.01 -7.31 -4.44
N THR A 5 -9.31 -7.00 -4.47
CA THR A 5 -10.35 -8.01 -4.69
C THR A 5 -10.23 -8.60 -6.10
N ALA A 6 -10.65 -9.85 -6.24
CA ALA A 6 -10.70 -10.55 -7.51
C ALA A 6 -11.97 -11.42 -7.57
N PRO A 7 -12.48 -11.76 -8.78
CA PRO A 7 -13.56 -12.71 -8.94
C PRO A 7 -13.26 -14.06 -8.29
N GLN A 8 -14.30 -14.85 -8.03
CA GLN A 8 -14.15 -16.15 -7.41
C GLN A 8 -13.32 -17.09 -8.30
N GLY A 9 -12.30 -17.72 -7.70
CA GLY A 9 -11.38 -18.63 -8.40
C GLY A 9 -10.18 -17.94 -9.06
N GLU A 10 -10.14 -16.60 -9.07
CA GLU A 10 -9.01 -15.84 -9.60
C GLU A 10 -8.02 -15.46 -8.49
N LYS A 11 -6.77 -15.19 -8.91
CA LYS A 11 -5.72 -14.75 -7.98
C LYS A 11 -5.97 -13.32 -7.55
N ARG A 12 -5.85 -13.08 -6.26
CA ARG A 12 -5.80 -11.72 -5.70
C ARG A 12 -4.39 -11.15 -5.86
N PHE A 13 -4.32 -9.85 -6.09
CA PHE A 13 -3.05 -9.13 -6.04
C PHE A 13 -2.81 -8.63 -4.61
N VAL A 14 -1.60 -8.82 -4.13
CA VAL A 14 -1.17 -8.36 -2.80
C VAL A 14 0.04 -7.46 -3.00
N SER A 15 -0.01 -6.29 -2.38
CA SER A 15 1.12 -5.38 -2.24
C SER A 15 1.42 -5.22 -0.76
N THR A 16 2.65 -5.47 -0.35
CA THR A 16 3.14 -5.04 0.96
C THR A 16 3.10 -3.52 1.06
N MET A 17 3.12 -2.99 2.29
CA MET A 17 3.22 -1.54 2.50
C MET A 17 4.60 -1.03 2.08
N VAL A 18 5.64 -1.85 2.14
CA VAL A 18 6.97 -1.50 1.62
C VAL A 18 6.92 -1.30 0.10
N GLU A 19 6.33 -2.23 -0.65
CA GLU A 19 6.18 -2.09 -2.11
C GLU A 19 5.32 -0.87 -2.49
N HIS A 20 4.30 -0.56 -1.69
CA HIS A 20 3.50 0.66 -1.83
C HIS A 20 4.34 1.92 -1.60
N LEU A 21 5.12 1.97 -0.52
CA LEU A 21 6.01 3.10 -0.23
C LEU A 21 7.04 3.30 -1.34
N ASP A 22 7.63 2.24 -1.87
CA ASP A 22 8.59 2.29 -2.97
C ASP A 22 7.97 2.87 -4.25
N LEU A 23 6.71 2.52 -4.55
CA LEU A 23 5.98 3.08 -5.69
C LEU A 23 5.61 4.56 -5.46
N CYS A 24 5.10 4.89 -4.27
CA CYS A 24 4.80 6.27 -3.89
C CYS A 24 6.04 7.18 -3.96
N TYR A 25 7.20 6.66 -3.54
CA TYR A 25 8.45 7.38 -3.62
C TYR A 25 8.86 7.66 -5.07
N GLN A 26 8.72 6.69 -5.98
CA GLN A 26 8.95 6.91 -7.41
C GLN A 26 8.06 8.03 -7.97
N PHE A 27 6.79 8.09 -7.56
CA PHE A 27 5.91 9.19 -7.95
C PHE A 27 6.38 10.52 -7.35
N ALA A 28 6.74 10.57 -6.06
CA ALA A 28 7.24 11.81 -5.44
C ALA A 28 8.47 12.38 -6.14
N LEU A 29 9.39 11.51 -6.58
CA LEU A 29 10.58 11.92 -7.34
C LEU A 29 10.26 12.45 -8.74
N ALA A 30 9.13 12.05 -9.33
CA ALA A 30 8.72 12.52 -10.64
C ALA A 30 8.14 13.94 -10.61
N PHE A 31 7.71 14.46 -9.46
CA PHE A 31 7.20 15.84 -9.34
C PHE A 31 8.33 16.88 -9.45
N GLY A 32 7.96 18.10 -9.89
CA GLY A 32 8.93 19.17 -10.18
C GLY A 32 9.53 19.04 -11.58
N ASN A 33 8.69 18.72 -12.56
CA ASN A 33 9.03 18.58 -13.98
C ASN A 33 8.19 19.55 -14.84
N ASP A 34 8.29 19.44 -16.17
CA ASP A 34 7.61 20.34 -17.12
C ASP A 34 6.06 20.29 -17.04
N GLU A 35 5.49 19.21 -16.51
CA GLU A 35 4.05 18.99 -16.37
C GLU A 35 3.52 19.18 -14.95
N PHE A 36 4.38 18.96 -13.92
CA PHE A 36 3.97 18.96 -12.52
C PHE A 36 4.85 19.88 -11.67
N GLU A 37 4.21 20.81 -10.96
CA GLU A 37 4.88 21.73 -10.03
C GLU A 37 5.67 20.97 -8.96
N ARG A 38 6.82 21.53 -8.57
CA ARG A 38 7.63 21.00 -7.48
C ARG A 38 6.96 21.31 -6.14
N PRO A 39 6.65 20.30 -5.30
CA PRO A 39 6.13 20.52 -3.96
C PRO A 39 7.10 21.32 -3.11
N GLU A 40 6.58 22.23 -2.29
CA GLU A 40 7.37 23.00 -1.33
C GLU A 40 6.80 22.86 0.10
N PRO A 41 7.62 22.42 1.07
CA PRO A 41 9.05 22.13 0.96
C PRO A 41 9.33 20.73 0.39
N TYR A 42 10.23 20.64 -0.59
CA TYR A 42 10.42 19.41 -1.38
C TYR A 42 10.99 18.23 -0.57
N GLU A 43 12.01 18.48 0.25
CA GLU A 43 12.71 17.39 0.96
C GLU A 43 11.79 16.71 1.99
N GLU A 44 11.04 17.50 2.75
CA GLU A 44 10.08 17.01 3.74
C GLU A 44 8.87 16.37 3.08
N PHE A 45 8.43 16.87 1.92
CA PHE A 45 7.39 16.22 1.14
C PHE A 45 7.82 14.83 0.71
N VAL A 46 8.99 14.72 0.07
CA VAL A 46 9.55 13.43 -0.38
C VAL A 46 9.79 12.49 0.80
N TYR A 47 10.34 13.00 1.90
CA TYR A 47 10.54 12.21 3.13
C TYR A 47 9.22 11.69 3.68
N THR A 48 8.20 12.55 3.78
CA THR A 48 6.89 12.16 4.28
C THR A 48 6.27 11.08 3.40
N VAL A 49 6.29 11.25 2.08
CA VAL A 49 5.75 10.25 1.14
C VAL A 49 6.48 8.91 1.29
N ASN A 50 7.81 8.91 1.40
CA ASN A 50 8.58 7.67 1.54
C ASN A 50 8.40 6.98 2.91
N ASN A 51 7.78 7.64 3.90
CA ASN A 51 7.68 7.10 5.26
C ASN A 51 6.24 7.04 5.83
N HIS A 52 5.22 7.52 5.11
CA HIS A 52 3.87 7.72 5.66
C HIS A 52 3.21 6.46 6.23
N ASP A 53 3.51 5.30 5.66
CA ASP A 53 3.01 3.99 6.10
C ASP A 53 4.11 3.09 6.71
N ARG A 54 5.20 3.67 7.22
CA ARG A 54 6.17 2.89 8.00
C ARG A 54 5.56 2.42 9.32
N GLY A 55 5.96 1.23 9.76
CA GLY A 55 5.40 0.57 10.94
C GLY A 55 4.49 -0.61 10.61
N TRP A 56 4.23 -0.87 9.33
CA TRP A 56 3.49 -2.04 8.87
C TRP A 56 4.35 -3.29 8.63
N ASP A 57 5.68 -3.19 8.80
CA ASP A 57 6.63 -4.27 8.51
C ASP A 57 6.28 -5.58 9.24
N THR A 58 5.94 -5.48 10.52
CA THR A 58 5.54 -6.65 11.34
C THR A 58 4.25 -7.29 10.83
N PHE A 59 3.30 -6.47 10.37
CA PHE A 59 2.04 -6.96 9.83
C PHE A 59 2.23 -7.61 8.47
N ASP A 60 3.06 -7.02 7.60
CA ASP A 60 3.38 -7.59 6.30
C ASP A 60 4.11 -8.94 6.42
N ALA A 61 5.00 -9.07 7.41
CA ALA A 61 5.72 -10.31 7.69
C ALA A 61 4.82 -11.40 8.33
N ASN A 62 3.76 -11.01 9.04
CA ASN A 62 2.85 -11.93 9.72
C ASN A 62 1.40 -11.40 9.69
N PRO A 63 0.71 -11.49 8.53
CA PRO A 63 -0.63 -10.97 8.42
C PRO A 63 -1.64 -11.82 9.21
N VAL A 64 -2.64 -11.15 9.78
CA VAL A 64 -3.81 -11.85 10.32
C VAL A 64 -4.54 -12.52 9.16
N LEU A 65 -4.95 -13.78 9.34
CA LEU A 65 -5.75 -14.50 8.37
C LEU A 65 -7.23 -14.49 8.79
N ASP A 66 -8.12 -14.36 7.82
CA ASP A 66 -9.56 -14.57 8.03
C ASP A 66 -9.86 -16.04 8.32
N GLU A 67 -10.60 -16.32 9.40
CA GLU A 67 -10.84 -17.70 9.87
C GLU A 67 -11.64 -18.54 8.88
N LYS A 68 -12.50 -17.91 8.07
CA LYS A 68 -13.40 -18.62 7.13
C LYS A 68 -12.69 -18.96 5.82
N SER A 69 -11.98 -18.00 5.24
CA SER A 69 -11.35 -18.12 3.93
C SER A 69 -9.88 -18.52 3.99
N GLY A 70 -9.22 -18.32 5.14
CA GLY A 70 -7.78 -18.49 5.31
C GLY A 70 -6.94 -17.45 4.58
N PHE A 71 -7.55 -16.41 4.00
CA PHE A 71 -6.81 -15.37 3.28
C PHE A 71 -6.28 -14.28 4.23
N PRO A 72 -5.14 -13.64 3.90
CA PRO A 72 -4.66 -12.47 4.62
C PRO A 72 -5.70 -11.35 4.68
N CYS A 73 -5.79 -10.69 5.83
CA CYS A 73 -6.49 -9.43 6.01
C CYS A 73 -5.55 -8.28 5.62
N GLY A 74 -6.00 -7.35 4.79
CA GLY A 74 -5.24 -6.15 4.42
C GLY A 74 -5.73 -4.89 5.14
N LEU A 75 -5.05 -3.77 4.85
CA LEU A 75 -5.47 -2.43 5.22
C LEU A 75 -6.85 -2.14 4.61
N GLY A 76 -7.86 -1.86 5.44
CA GLY A 76 -9.23 -1.62 4.99
C GLY A 76 -10.12 -2.86 4.82
N SER A 77 -9.64 -4.06 5.16
CA SER A 77 -10.45 -5.28 5.13
C SER A 77 -10.44 -6.02 6.47
N GLY A 78 -11.36 -5.63 7.34
CA GLY A 78 -11.99 -6.56 8.26
C GLY A 78 -13.51 -6.47 8.09
N PRO A 79 -14.21 -7.60 7.86
CA PRO A 79 -14.16 -8.36 6.61
C PRO A 79 -14.76 -7.57 5.43
N VAL A 80 -14.46 -7.96 4.18
CA VAL A 80 -15.29 -7.53 3.05
C VAL A 80 -16.63 -8.27 3.19
N SER A 81 -17.64 -7.61 3.76
CA SER A 81 -19.02 -8.10 3.68
C SER A 81 -19.40 -8.22 2.21
N ASN A 82 -20.01 -9.36 1.86
CA ASN A 82 -20.60 -9.71 0.57
C ASN A 82 -19.71 -10.58 -0.34
N VAL A 83 -19.51 -11.83 0.11
CA VAL A 83 -19.77 -13.01 -0.74
C VAL A 83 -21.16 -13.53 -0.39
#